data_AF-A0A2V8ETZ2-F1
#
_entry.id   AF-A0A2V8ETZ2-F1
#
_cell.length_a   1.000
_cell.length_b   1.000
_cell.length_c   1.000
_cell.angle_alpha   90.00
_cell.angle_beta   90.00
_cell.angle_gamma   90.00
#
_symmetry.space_group_name_H-M   'P 1'
#
loop_
_entity.id
_entity.type
_entity.pdbx_description
1 polymer ?
#
loop_
_entity_poly.entity_id
_entity_poly.type
_entity_poly.pdbx_seq_one_letter_code
_entity_poly.pdbx_strand_id
1 'polypeptide(L)'
;MTYLLIAALACERLTTVAVPHAVVTSAQSVAAGALAEFNTLPALCRVAATLTPSPDSDIKMELWLPAANWNGKFQEVGNGAFSGSIALPAMAAAVRRGYAAASTDTGHTGNTAGFALGHPEKVIDFGWRAVHETAVAS
;
A
#
# COMPACT_ATOMS: atom_id res chain seq x y z
N MET A 1 28.76 4.38 -2.11
CA MET A 1 27.82 5.46 -2.44
C MET A 1 26.94 5.14 -3.65
N THR A 2 27.48 4.51 -4.71
CA THR A 2 26.77 4.27 -5.99
C THR A 2 25.57 3.31 -5.91
N TYR A 3 25.61 2.30 -5.04
CA TYR A 3 24.50 1.34 -4.85
C TYR A 3 23.23 1.97 -4.27
N LEU A 4 23.39 2.95 -3.36
CA LEU A 4 22.27 3.65 -2.74
C LEU A 4 21.52 4.52 -3.76
N LEU A 5 22.25 5.15 -4.70
CA LEU A 5 21.64 5.90 -5.81
C LEU A 5 20.87 4.99 -6.77
N ILE A 6 21.37 3.79 -7.09
CA ILE A 6 20.70 2.88 -8.02
C ILE A 6 19.40 2.32 -7.41
N ALA A 7 19.42 1.94 -6.14
CA ALA A 7 18.22 1.49 -5.43
C ALA A 7 17.18 2.62 -5.31
N ALA A 8 17.64 3.85 -5.08
CA ALA A 8 16.75 5.01 -5.06
C ALA A 8 16.09 5.22 -6.43
N LEU A 9 16.90 5.36 -7.49
CA LEU A 9 16.43 5.50 -8.86
C LEU A 9 15.50 4.38 -9.33
N ALA A 10 15.55 3.19 -8.72
CA ALA A 10 14.61 2.11 -9.00
C ALA A 10 13.26 2.33 -8.32
N CYS A 11 13.24 2.81 -7.08
CA CYS A 11 12.01 3.11 -6.34
C CYS A 11 11.24 4.27 -6.97
N GLU A 12 11.89 5.42 -7.19
CA GLU A 12 11.19 6.61 -7.70
C GLU A 12 10.58 6.40 -9.09
N ARG A 13 11.15 5.49 -9.90
CA ARG A 13 10.60 5.10 -11.21
C ARG A 13 9.31 4.32 -11.14
N LEU A 14 8.90 3.79 -9.98
CA LEU A 14 7.61 3.11 -9.87
C LEU A 14 6.43 4.05 -10.14
N THR A 15 6.62 5.36 -10.01
CA THR A 15 5.62 6.38 -10.41
C THR A 15 5.25 6.34 -11.89
N THR A 16 6.08 5.74 -12.75
CA THR A 16 5.82 5.64 -14.20
C THR A 16 5.34 4.27 -14.64
N VAL A 17 5.19 3.32 -13.72
CA VAL A 17 4.70 1.98 -14.03
C VAL A 17 3.21 2.05 -14.32
N ALA A 18 2.81 1.54 -15.49
CA ALA A 18 1.40 1.39 -15.83
C ALA A 18 0.84 0.16 -15.09
N VAL A 19 -0.16 0.40 -14.25
CA VAL A 19 -0.89 -0.65 -13.53
C VAL A 19 -2.37 -0.55 -13.90
N PRO A 20 -3.03 -1.64 -14.29
CA PRO A 20 -4.46 -1.61 -14.58
C PRO A 20 -5.24 -1.04 -13.39
N HIS A 21 -6.19 -0.14 -13.70
CA HIS A 21 -7.06 0.51 -12.72
C HIS A 21 -6.34 1.24 -11.57
N ALA A 22 -5.04 1.52 -11.67
CA ALA A 22 -4.30 2.16 -10.60
C ALA A 22 -3.34 3.23 -11.12
N VAL A 23 -3.18 4.27 -10.31
CA VAL A 23 -2.17 5.32 -10.52
C VAL A 23 -1.28 5.36 -9.30
N VAL A 24 0.02 5.14 -9.49
CA VAL A 24 1.04 5.31 -8.46
C VAL A 24 1.20 6.81 -8.20
N THR A 25 0.74 7.27 -7.03
CA THR A 25 0.74 8.69 -6.66
C THR A 25 2.05 9.12 -6.03
N SER A 26 2.78 8.20 -5.40
CA SER A 26 4.15 8.43 -4.95
C SER A 26 4.93 7.13 -4.86
N ALA A 27 6.24 7.20 -5.09
CA ALA A 27 7.18 6.15 -4.77
C ALA A 27 8.45 6.81 -4.24
N GLN A 28 8.81 6.50 -3.00
CA GLN A 28 9.89 7.18 -2.30
C GLN A 28 10.80 6.19 -1.59
N SER A 29 12.10 6.37 -1.80
CA SER A 29 13.10 5.68 -1.01
C SER A 29 13.15 6.23 0.39
N VAL A 30 12.98 5.35 1.37
CA VAL A 30 12.99 5.67 2.79
C VAL A 30 14.22 5.04 3.43
N ALA A 31 15.07 5.86 4.02
CA ALA A 31 16.25 5.38 4.73
C ALA A 31 15.86 4.56 5.98
N ALA A 32 16.74 3.67 6.41
CA ALA A 32 16.51 2.88 7.62
C ALA A 32 16.24 3.80 8.82
N GLY A 33 15.19 3.49 9.56
CA GLY A 33 14.74 4.28 10.72
C GLY A 33 14.17 5.68 10.43
N ALA A 34 13.99 6.08 9.17
CA ALA A 34 13.47 7.41 8.82
C ALA A 34 11.95 7.57 9.01
N LEU A 35 11.19 6.48 9.10
CA LEU A 35 9.78 6.54 9.49
C LEU A 35 9.69 6.71 11.01
N ALA A 36 9.33 7.91 11.49
CA ALA A 36 9.38 8.26 12.91
C ALA A 36 8.64 7.25 13.82
N GLU A 37 7.42 6.86 13.44
CA GLU A 37 6.60 5.88 14.19
C GLU A 37 7.12 4.44 14.06
N PHE A 38 7.99 4.17 13.08
CA PHE A 38 8.51 2.85 12.74
C PHE A 38 10.05 2.88 12.57
N ASN A 39 10.74 3.57 13.48
CA ASN A 39 12.17 3.90 13.39
C ASN A 39 13.14 2.70 13.46
N THR A 40 12.61 1.49 13.60
CA THR A 40 13.36 0.23 13.62
C THR A 40 13.24 -0.53 12.31
N LEU A 41 12.55 0.01 11.31
CA LEU A 41 12.46 -0.59 9.99
C LEU A 41 13.77 -0.45 9.21
N PRO A 42 14.11 -1.46 8.39
CA PRO A 42 15.17 -1.31 7.40
C PRO A 42 14.79 -0.24 6.36
N ALA A 43 15.76 0.14 5.53
CA ALA A 43 15.47 0.96 4.36
C ALA A 43 14.46 0.24 3.45
N LEU A 44 13.51 1.00 2.88
CA LEU A 44 12.42 0.47 2.06
C LEU A 44 12.02 1.46 0.97
N CYS A 45 11.37 0.99 -0.08
CA CYS A 45 10.63 1.82 -1.02
C CYS A 45 9.18 1.89 -0.55
N ARG A 46 8.69 3.09 -0.26
CA ARG A 46 7.30 3.36 0.13
C ARG A 46 6.54 3.84 -1.09
N VAL A 47 5.56 3.05 -1.52
CA VAL A 47 4.72 3.34 -2.67
C VAL A 47 3.31 3.63 -2.18
N ALA A 48 2.69 4.68 -2.70
CA ALA A 48 1.27 4.95 -2.53
C ALA A 48 0.61 4.95 -3.91
N ALA A 49 -0.60 4.39 -3.99
CA ALA A 49 -1.39 4.38 -5.21
C ALA A 49 -2.87 4.62 -4.91
N THR A 50 -3.59 5.14 -5.92
CA THR A 50 -5.04 5.19 -5.94
C THR A 50 -5.56 4.22 -6.99
N LEU A 51 -6.47 3.34 -6.60
CA LEU A 51 -7.11 2.37 -7.49
C LEU A 51 -8.56 2.78 -7.74
N THR A 52 -8.97 2.74 -9.01
CA THR A 52 -10.30 3.13 -9.49
C THR A 52 -10.85 2.04 -10.44
N PRO A 53 -11.11 0.81 -9.96
CA PRO A 53 -11.66 -0.28 -10.77
C PRO A 53 -13.12 -0.05 -11.21
N SER A 54 -13.80 0.93 -10.62
CA SER A 54 -15.12 1.41 -11.04
C SER A 54 -15.17 2.96 -10.97
N PRO A 55 -16.17 3.61 -11.59
CA PRO A 55 -16.32 5.07 -11.53
C PRO A 55 -16.57 5.66 -10.13
N ASP A 56 -17.06 4.86 -9.17
CA ASP A 56 -17.36 5.28 -7.79
C ASP A 56 -16.30 4.77 -6.78
N SER A 57 -15.34 3.99 -7.26
CA SER A 57 -14.21 3.52 -6.46
C SER A 57 -13.18 4.62 -6.27
N ASP A 58 -12.71 4.74 -5.03
CA ASP A 58 -11.55 5.55 -4.66
C ASP A 58 -10.81 4.80 -3.55
N ILE A 59 -9.97 3.85 -3.96
CA ILE A 59 -9.26 2.97 -3.03
C ILE A 59 -7.83 3.48 -2.87
N LYS A 60 -7.43 3.81 -1.64
CA LYS A 60 -6.04 4.15 -1.35
C LYS A 60 -5.31 2.91 -0.88
N MET A 61 -4.11 2.70 -1.40
CA MET A 61 -3.21 1.65 -0.93
C MET A 61 -1.81 2.19 -0.65
N GLU A 62 -1.09 1.46 0.19
CA GLU A 62 0.36 1.54 0.28
C GLU A 62 1.00 0.18 0.05
N LEU A 63 2.17 0.18 -0.57
CA LEU A 63 3.06 -0.96 -0.74
C LEU A 63 4.45 -0.59 -0.24
N TRP A 64 4.98 -1.37 0.70
CA TRP A 64 6.30 -1.20 1.27
C TRP A 64 7.20 -2.36 0.83
N LEU A 65 8.23 -2.03 0.05
CA LEU A 65 9.20 -3.00 -0.49
C LEU A 65 10.51 -2.85 0.28
N PRO A 66 11.01 -3.90 0.99
CA PRO A 66 12.34 -3.85 1.59
C PRO A 66 13.40 -3.52 0.53
N ALA A 67 14.24 -2.51 0.78
CA ALA A 67 15.29 -2.11 -0.17
C ALA A 67 16.42 -3.16 -0.27
N ALA A 68 16.51 -4.05 0.72
CA ALA A 68 17.41 -5.20 0.75
C ALA A 68 16.78 -6.31 1.59
N ASN A 69 17.32 -7.53 1.47
CA ASN A 69 16.95 -8.70 2.27
C ASN A 69 15.44 -9.03 2.24
N TRP A 70 14.79 -8.77 1.10
CA TRP A 70 13.44 -9.28 0.85
C TRP A 70 13.48 -10.81 0.90
N ASN A 71 12.57 -11.41 1.67
CA ASN A 71 12.50 -12.86 1.89
C ASN A 71 11.75 -13.60 0.76
N GLY A 72 11.43 -12.92 -0.34
CA GLY A 72 10.70 -13.46 -1.49
C GLY A 72 9.20 -13.64 -1.26
N LYS A 73 8.64 -13.12 -0.17
CA LYS A 73 7.22 -13.26 0.17
C LYS A 73 6.52 -11.90 0.18
N PHE A 74 5.30 -11.91 -0.33
CA PHE A 74 4.34 -10.82 -0.22
C PHE A 74 3.37 -11.09 0.95
N GLN A 75 2.96 -10.05 1.66
CA GLN A 75 1.93 -10.11 2.69
C GLN A 75 0.96 -8.94 2.54
N GLU A 76 -0.26 -9.24 2.10
CA GLU A 76 -1.39 -8.31 2.16
C GLU A 76 -1.91 -8.22 3.61
N VAL A 77 -2.04 -7.00 4.12
CA VAL A 77 -2.58 -6.72 5.45
C VAL A 77 -4.00 -6.19 5.29
N GLY A 78 -4.96 -7.01 5.72
CA GLY A 78 -6.37 -6.63 5.73
C GLY A 78 -6.74 -5.65 6.84
N ASN A 79 -8.00 -5.28 6.85
CA ASN A 79 -8.61 -4.32 7.77
C ASN A 79 -9.56 -5.04 8.75
N GLY A 80 -10.15 -4.29 9.69
CA GLY A 80 -11.14 -4.82 10.64
C GLY A 80 -12.33 -3.88 10.82
N ALA A 81 -13.47 -4.42 11.23
CA ALA A 81 -14.73 -3.67 11.32
C ALA A 81 -15.05 -2.92 10.01
N PHE A 82 -15.43 -1.64 10.06
CA PHE A 82 -15.64 -0.79 8.89
C PHE A 82 -14.44 0.14 8.63
N SER A 83 -13.24 -0.30 8.99
CA SER A 83 -12.04 0.55 8.96
C SER A 83 -11.67 0.94 7.54
N GLY A 84 -11.79 2.24 7.28
CA GLY A 84 -11.34 2.93 6.09
C GLY A 84 -9.95 3.53 6.27
N SER A 85 -8.97 2.69 6.61
CA SER A 85 -7.60 3.15 6.88
C SER A 85 -6.56 2.07 6.62
N ILE A 86 -5.43 2.45 6.04
CA ILE A 86 -4.28 1.59 5.76
C ILE A 86 -3.62 1.15 7.07
N ALA A 87 -3.39 -0.15 7.25
CA ALA A 87 -2.92 -0.75 8.50
C ALA A 87 -1.38 -0.66 8.67
N LEU A 88 -0.84 0.57 8.72
CA LEU A 88 0.61 0.83 8.76
C LEU A 88 1.39 0.06 9.85
N PRO A 89 0.91 -0.07 11.11
CA PRO A 89 1.65 -0.83 12.13
C PRO A 89 1.82 -2.31 11.79
N ALA A 90 0.82 -2.93 11.16
CA ALA A 90 0.88 -4.33 10.74
C ALA A 90 1.76 -4.51 9.49
N MET A 91 1.74 -3.54 8.56
CA MET A 91 2.71 -3.49 7.45
C MET A 91 4.15 -3.38 7.96
N ALA A 92 4.41 -2.49 8.92
CA ALA A 92 5.72 -2.36 9.56
C ALA A 92 6.19 -3.68 10.19
N ALA A 93 5.30 -4.40 10.87
CA ALA A 93 5.62 -5.71 11.43
C ALA A 93 6.00 -6.73 10.34
N ALA A 94 5.31 -6.71 9.18
CA ALA A 94 5.62 -7.58 8.04
C ALA A 94 6.97 -7.23 7.39
N VAL A 95 7.23 -5.95 7.11
CA VAL A 95 8.50 -5.47 6.54
C VAL A 95 9.68 -5.82 7.44
N ARG A 96 9.53 -5.71 8.77
CA ARG A 96 10.57 -6.11 9.74
C ARG A 96 10.95 -7.59 9.63
N ARG A 97 10.01 -8.45 9.19
CA ARG A 97 10.26 -9.88 8.92
C ARG A 97 10.73 -10.15 7.49
N GLY A 98 11.02 -9.09 6.72
CA GLY A 98 11.54 -9.16 5.36
C GLY A 98 10.48 -9.36 4.28
N TYR A 99 9.19 -9.16 4.57
CA TYR A 99 8.13 -9.24 3.55
C TYR A 99 8.04 -7.95 2.73
N ALA A 100 7.62 -8.06 1.47
CA ALA A 100 6.93 -6.98 0.79
C ALA A 100 5.51 -6.92 1.36
N ALA A 101 5.05 -5.76 1.81
CA ALA A 101 3.77 -5.65 2.52
C ALA A 101 2.90 -4.58 1.87
N ALA A 102 1.61 -4.87 1.73
CA ALA A 102 0.63 -3.90 1.26
C ALA A 102 -0.60 -3.86 2.17
N SER A 103 -1.35 -2.76 2.10
CA SER A 103 -2.65 -2.60 2.76
C SER A 103 -3.43 -1.49 2.06
N THR A 104 -4.74 -1.48 2.26
CA THR A 104 -5.67 -0.53 1.68
C THR A 104 -6.56 0.13 2.73
N ASP A 105 -7.19 1.25 2.39
CA ASP A 105 -8.29 1.85 3.13
C ASP A 105 -9.67 1.24 2.78
N THR A 106 -9.72 0.17 2.00
CA THR A 106 -10.98 -0.51 1.61
C THR A 106 -11.96 0.32 0.76
N GLY A 107 -11.54 1.48 0.23
CA GLY A 107 -12.36 2.31 -0.67
C GLY A 107 -13.14 3.44 0.01
N HIS A 108 -12.86 3.69 1.29
CA HIS A 108 -13.48 4.77 2.08
C HIS A 108 -12.61 5.22 3.26
N THR A 109 -13.06 6.24 3.97
CA THR A 109 -12.42 6.74 5.19
C THR A 109 -13.35 6.64 6.40
N GLY A 110 -12.77 6.54 7.60
CA GLY A 110 -13.52 6.44 8.86
C GLY A 110 -13.75 4.99 9.31
N ASN A 111 -14.67 4.77 10.24
CA ASN A 111 -14.94 3.42 10.78
C ASN A 111 -16.44 3.19 10.99
N THR A 112 -17.26 3.67 10.07
CA THR A 112 -18.71 3.48 10.06
C THR A 112 -19.15 2.98 8.68
N ALA A 113 -20.32 2.34 8.60
CA ALA A 113 -20.89 1.89 7.33
C ALA A 113 -21.49 3.03 6.46
N GLY A 114 -21.22 4.30 6.80
CA GLY A 114 -21.78 5.45 6.08
C GLY A 114 -21.38 5.49 4.60
N PHE A 115 -20.23 4.93 4.26
CA PHE A 115 -19.76 4.80 2.88
C PHE A 115 -20.69 3.98 1.98
N ALA A 116 -21.54 3.12 2.54
CA ALA A 116 -22.38 2.19 1.78
C ALA A 116 -23.68 2.82 1.27
N LEU A 117 -24.15 3.91 1.88
CA LEU A 117 -25.48 4.46 1.58
C LEU A 117 -25.48 5.11 0.20
N GLY A 118 -26.17 4.50 -0.77
CA GLY A 118 -26.27 5.00 -2.14
C GLY A 118 -25.03 4.74 -3.02
N HIS A 119 -24.02 4.04 -2.49
CA HIS A 119 -22.75 3.75 -3.17
C HIS A 119 -22.50 2.24 -3.24
N PRO A 120 -23.20 1.52 -4.15
CA PRO A 120 -23.07 0.06 -4.25
C PRO A 120 -21.65 -0.40 -4.60
N GLU A 121 -20.91 0.37 -5.40
CA GLU A 121 -19.52 0.05 -5.74
C GLU A 121 -18.60 0.11 -4.52
N LYS A 122 -18.83 1.04 -3.58
CA LYS A 122 -18.06 1.10 -2.33
C LYS A 122 -18.35 -0.09 -1.41
N VAL A 123 -19.55 -0.67 -1.47
CA VAL A 123 -19.86 -1.93 -0.78
C VAL A 123 -19.06 -3.10 -1.41
N ILE A 124 -18.88 -3.09 -2.73
CA ILE A 124 -18.08 -4.09 -3.45
C ILE A 124 -16.58 -3.92 -3.13
N ASP A 125 -16.09 -2.67 -3.10
CA ASP A 125 -14.72 -2.33 -2.69
C ASP A 125 -14.41 -2.87 -1.30
N PHE A 126 -15.25 -2.54 -0.33
CA PHE A 126 -15.12 -3.03 1.04
C PHE A 126 -15.28 -4.55 1.15
N GLY A 127 -16.22 -5.14 0.41
CA GLY A 127 -16.56 -6.55 0.51
C GLY A 127 -15.45 -7.49 0.02
N TRP A 128 -14.71 -7.09 -1.02
CA TRP A 128 -13.58 -7.89 -1.51
C TRP A 128 -12.62 -7.13 -2.44
N ARG A 129 -13.12 -6.18 -3.23
CA ARG A 129 -12.39 -5.69 -4.41
C ARG A 129 -11.19 -4.84 -4.04
N ALA A 130 -11.25 -4.04 -2.98
CA ALA A 130 -10.10 -3.22 -2.57
C ALA A 130 -8.88 -4.07 -2.20
N VAL A 131 -9.07 -5.13 -1.41
CA VAL A 131 -8.00 -6.05 -1.02
C VAL A 131 -7.48 -6.83 -2.23
N HIS A 132 -8.38 -7.27 -3.12
CA HIS A 132 -7.99 -7.97 -4.34
C HIS A 132 -7.15 -7.10 -5.29
N GLU A 133 -7.64 -5.90 -5.63
CA GLU A 133 -6.97 -4.99 -6.55
C GLU A 133 -5.62 -4.53 -5.97
N THR A 134 -5.53 -4.32 -4.66
CA THR A 134 -4.25 -4.02 -3.97
C THR A 134 -3.24 -5.15 -4.16
N ALA A 135 -3.67 -6.41 -4.03
CA ALA A 135 -2.81 -7.56 -4.23
C ALA A 135 -2.40 -7.76 -5.70
N VAL A 136 -3.26 -7.43 -6.66
CA VAL A 136 -2.96 -7.50 -8.11
C VAL A 136 -2.01 -6.38 -8.55
N ALA A 137 -2.12 -5.19 -7.95
CA ALA A 137 -1.29 -4.03 -8.25
C ALA A 137 0.11 -4.08 -7.63
N SER A 138 0.34 -4.95 -6.64
CA SER A 138 1.59 -5.08 -5.88
C SER A 138 2.62 -6.00 -6.51
#